data_AF-A0A401LZR6-F1
#
_entry.id   AF-A0A401LZR6-F1
#
_cell.length_a   1.000
_cell.length_b   1.000
_cell.length_c   1.000
_cell.angle_alpha   90.00
_cell.angle_beta   90.00
_cell.angle_gamma   90.00
#
_symmetry.space_group_name_H-M   'P 1'
#
loop_
_entity.id
_entity.type
_entity.pdbx_description
1 polymer ?
#
loop_
_entity_poly.entity_id
_entity_poly.type
_entity_poly.pdbx_seq_one_letter_code
_entity_poly.pdbx_strand_id
1 'polypeptide(L)'
;MKITKNVIMNNSITIDLFNKLMGQETLHPLVTLADLSGDRLQEDLWMPCNFYALIYRQGNEDSQMSAQPMLWLVKPGEIFEIPSARHIQSREYTGVLFHPDLLCDTPLEQSIGTYPMRCRCHSVLSERERQTITGCLHEIEKELRHAIDRHSSNIIVAHIELLLNYCTRFCSYEKEKVKQL
;
A
#
# COMPACT_ATOMS: atom_id res chain seq x y z
N MET A 1 -8.87 -5.82 24.69
CA MET A 1 -9.11 -7.28 24.56
C MET A 1 -10.29 -7.70 23.67
N LYS A 2 -10.97 -6.79 22.92
CA LYS A 2 -11.98 -7.17 21.91
C LYS A 2 -11.42 -7.32 20.49
N ILE A 3 -10.38 -6.54 20.15
CA ILE A 3 -9.77 -6.52 18.80
C ILE A 3 -9.11 -7.86 18.48
N THR A 4 -8.33 -8.43 19.42
CA THR A 4 -7.62 -9.70 19.24
C THR A 4 -8.57 -10.87 18.94
N LYS A 5 -9.78 -10.89 19.52
CA LYS A 5 -10.78 -11.95 19.24
C LYS A 5 -11.39 -11.86 17.83
N ASN A 6 -11.57 -10.66 17.28
CA ASN A 6 -12.07 -10.48 15.91
C ASN A 6 -10.99 -10.82 14.87
N VAL A 7 -9.73 -10.53 15.16
CA VAL A 7 -8.59 -10.90 14.28
C VAL A 7 -8.47 -12.43 14.16
N ILE A 8 -8.75 -13.19 15.23
CA ILE A 8 -8.69 -14.66 15.22
C ILE A 8 -9.81 -15.31 14.37
N MET A 9 -10.94 -14.63 14.12
CA MET A 9 -12.02 -15.17 13.27
C MET A 9 -11.80 -14.95 11.77
N ASN A 10 -11.01 -13.94 11.39
CA ASN A 10 -10.72 -13.65 10.00
C ASN A 10 -9.39 -14.30 9.62
N ASN A 11 -9.41 -15.25 8.70
CA ASN A 11 -8.18 -15.88 8.20
C ASN A 11 -7.33 -14.92 7.30
N SER A 12 -7.78 -13.68 7.08
CA SER A 12 -7.05 -12.67 6.32
C SER A 12 -7.44 -11.22 6.70
N ILE A 13 -6.55 -10.26 6.44
CA ILE A 13 -6.82 -8.81 6.54
C ILE A 13 -7.71 -8.40 5.38
N THR A 14 -8.85 -7.80 5.70
CA THR A 14 -9.72 -7.09 4.76
C THR A 14 -9.52 -5.58 4.88
N ILE A 15 -9.95 -4.80 3.88
CA ILE A 15 -9.91 -3.33 3.95
C ILE A 15 -10.69 -2.81 5.16
N ASP A 16 -11.88 -3.35 5.42
CA ASP A 16 -12.68 -2.99 6.59
C ASP A 16 -11.98 -3.33 7.92
N LEU A 17 -11.34 -4.51 8.02
CA LEU A 17 -10.57 -4.88 9.21
C LEU A 17 -9.37 -3.94 9.38
N PHE A 18 -8.62 -3.67 8.31
CA PHE A 18 -7.52 -2.72 8.31
C PHE A 18 -7.97 -1.34 8.81
N ASN A 19 -9.07 -0.82 8.26
CA ASN A 19 -9.61 0.47 8.64
C ASN A 19 -9.99 0.53 10.13
N LYS A 20 -10.64 -0.52 10.64
CA LYS A 20 -10.99 -0.66 12.07
C LYS A 20 -9.76 -0.73 12.97
N LEU A 21 -8.72 -1.45 12.56
CA LEU A 21 -7.46 -1.55 13.30
C LEU A 21 -6.75 -0.19 13.36
N MET A 22 -6.71 0.52 12.24
CA MET A 22 -6.06 1.84 12.14
C MET A 22 -6.94 2.99 12.65
N GLY A 23 -8.23 2.74 12.93
CA GLY A 23 -9.15 3.77 13.42
C GLY A 23 -9.58 4.80 12.39
N GLN A 24 -9.44 4.47 11.11
CA GLN A 24 -9.85 5.32 10.01
C GLN A 24 -11.30 5.02 9.62
N GLU A 25 -11.96 6.03 9.07
CA GLU A 25 -13.27 5.89 8.47
C GLU A 25 -13.16 5.10 7.16
N THR A 26 -14.10 4.16 6.93
CA THR A 26 -14.18 3.45 5.65
C THR A 26 -14.98 4.29 4.65
N LEU A 27 -14.27 5.05 3.81
CA LEU A 27 -14.89 5.84 2.74
C LEU A 27 -15.33 5.00 1.55
N HIS A 28 -14.63 3.90 1.26
CA HIS A 28 -14.94 3.00 0.15
C HIS A 28 -14.71 1.52 0.55
N PRO A 29 -15.57 0.58 0.11
CA PRO A 29 -15.46 -0.83 0.51
C PRO A 29 -14.27 -1.58 -0.12
N LEU A 30 -13.85 -1.18 -1.32
CA LEU A 30 -12.82 -1.87 -2.13
C LEU A 30 -11.46 -1.16 -2.19
N VAL A 31 -11.31 0.02 -1.60
CA VAL A 31 -10.03 0.75 -1.62
C VAL A 31 -9.93 1.65 -0.40
N THR A 32 -8.72 1.80 0.11
CA THR A 32 -8.41 2.77 1.17
C THR A 32 -6.97 3.25 1.03
N LEU A 33 -6.68 4.43 1.57
CA LEU A 33 -5.30 4.85 1.77
C LEU A 33 -4.74 4.16 3.01
N ALA A 34 -3.51 3.67 2.89
CA ALA A 34 -2.78 3.14 4.02
C ALA A 34 -2.02 4.28 4.69
N ASP A 35 -2.28 4.46 5.98
CA ASP A 35 -1.41 5.18 6.89
C ASP A 35 -1.05 4.22 8.02
N LEU A 36 0.20 3.78 8.04
CA LEU A 36 0.74 2.84 9.02
C LEU A 36 1.57 3.56 10.09
N SER A 37 1.43 4.88 10.22
CA SER A 37 2.06 5.66 11.29
C SER A 37 1.29 5.63 12.62
N GLY A 38 0.09 5.01 12.65
CA GLY A 38 -0.82 5.06 13.80
C GLY A 38 -0.50 4.07 14.93
N ASP A 39 -0.38 4.56 16.17
CA ASP A 39 0.08 3.84 17.38
C ASP A 39 -0.93 2.89 18.04
N ARG A 40 -1.90 2.37 17.28
CA ARG A 40 -3.07 1.69 17.86
C ARG A 40 -2.85 0.21 18.21
N LEU A 41 -1.86 -0.43 17.60
CA LEU A 41 -1.54 -1.83 17.82
C LEU A 41 -0.48 -2.00 18.91
N GLN A 42 -0.72 -2.92 19.85
CA GLN A 42 0.24 -3.25 20.91
C GLN A 42 1.33 -4.23 20.46
N GLU A 43 1.01 -5.07 19.47
CA GLU A 43 1.88 -6.09 18.88
C GLU A 43 1.70 -6.06 17.36
N ASP A 44 2.77 -6.40 16.62
CA ASP A 44 2.75 -6.40 15.16
C ASP A 44 1.76 -7.47 14.67
N LEU A 45 0.97 -7.14 13.65
CA LEU A 45 0.05 -8.08 13.03
C LEU A 45 0.61 -8.59 11.71
N TRP A 46 0.72 -9.90 11.57
CA TRP A 46 1.23 -10.58 10.39
C TRP A 46 0.22 -11.63 9.94
N MET A 47 -0.50 -11.38 8.86
CA MET A 47 -1.44 -12.36 8.32
C MET A 47 -1.69 -12.12 6.81
N PRO A 48 -2.21 -13.12 6.08
CA PRO A 48 -2.56 -12.94 4.68
C PRO A 48 -3.53 -11.77 4.50
N CYS A 49 -3.40 -10.97 3.44
CA CYS A 49 -4.44 -9.99 3.08
C CYS A 49 -5.28 -10.49 1.89
N ASN A 50 -6.49 -9.96 1.71
CA ASN A 50 -7.32 -10.23 0.53
C ASN A 50 -7.26 -9.11 -0.54
N PHE A 51 -6.33 -8.18 -0.38
CA PHE A 51 -6.17 -7.00 -1.23
C PHE A 51 -4.74 -6.88 -1.74
N TYR A 52 -4.54 -6.07 -2.78
CA TYR A 52 -3.24 -5.55 -3.12
C TYR A 52 -2.87 -4.40 -2.17
N ALA A 53 -1.61 -4.34 -1.75
CA ALA A 53 -1.10 -3.27 -0.90
C ALA A 53 0.16 -2.68 -1.52
N LEU A 54 0.05 -1.51 -2.13
CA LEU A 54 1.23 -0.75 -2.54
C LEU A 54 1.69 0.08 -1.34
N ILE A 55 2.82 -0.28 -0.76
CA ILE A 55 3.38 0.38 0.42
C ILE A 55 4.67 1.08 0.04
N TYR A 56 4.86 2.28 0.55
CA TYR A 56 6.12 3.01 0.50
C TYR A 56 6.49 3.57 1.87
N ARG A 57 7.79 3.62 2.14
CA ARG A 57 8.34 4.17 3.38
C ARG A 57 8.74 5.63 3.19
N GLN A 58 8.21 6.49 4.05
CA GLN A 58 8.70 7.84 4.28
C GLN A 58 9.85 7.76 5.28
N GLY A 59 11.09 7.83 4.82
CA GLY A 59 12.24 7.69 5.72
C GLY A 59 13.56 8.13 5.09
N ASN A 60 14.48 8.57 5.94
CA ASN A 60 15.82 9.00 5.58
C ASN A 60 16.81 7.82 5.45
N GLU A 61 17.91 8.07 4.76
CA GLU A 61 18.94 7.10 4.34
C GLU A 61 19.56 6.25 5.47
N ASP A 62 19.49 6.70 6.72
CA ASP A 62 19.98 5.96 7.90
C ASP A 62 19.22 4.65 8.16
N SER A 63 18.11 4.44 7.45
CA SER A 63 17.29 3.25 7.53
C SER A 63 17.68 2.12 6.54
N GLN A 64 18.77 2.29 5.78
CA GLN A 64 19.34 1.23 4.92
C GLN A 64 19.71 -0.06 5.66
N MET A 65 19.73 -0.05 7.00
CA MET A 65 19.93 -1.24 7.83
C MET A 65 18.69 -2.15 7.98
N SER A 66 17.50 -1.74 7.52
CA SER A 66 16.35 -2.65 7.51
C SER A 66 16.36 -3.50 6.23
N ALA A 67 16.28 -4.82 6.38
CA ALA A 67 16.11 -5.77 5.26
C ALA A 67 14.78 -5.62 4.50
N GLN A 68 13.94 -4.66 4.90
CA GLN A 68 12.65 -4.40 4.26
C GLN A 68 12.79 -3.41 3.09
N PRO A 69 12.06 -3.63 1.99
CA PRO A 69 12.06 -2.73 0.85
C PRO A 69 11.53 -1.34 1.22
N MET A 70 11.99 -0.32 0.50
CA MET A 70 11.49 1.06 0.60
C MET A 70 10.14 1.25 -0.09
N LEU A 71 9.89 0.44 -1.13
CA LEU A 71 8.62 0.38 -1.84
C LEU A 71 8.35 -1.06 -2.26
N TRP A 72 7.15 -1.54 -2.02
CA TRP A 72 6.74 -2.86 -2.49
C TRP A 72 5.23 -2.96 -2.69
N LEU A 73 4.83 -3.81 -3.64
CA LEU A 73 3.46 -4.23 -3.83
C LEU A 73 3.27 -5.65 -3.27
N VAL A 74 2.42 -5.78 -2.25
CA VAL A 74 1.91 -7.06 -1.74
C VAL A 74 0.69 -7.46 -2.55
N LYS A 75 0.56 -8.75 -2.89
CA LYS A 75 -0.63 -9.27 -3.58
C LYS A 75 -1.57 -10.01 -2.61
N PRO A 76 -2.86 -10.15 -2.96
CA PRO A 76 -3.78 -10.97 -2.19
C PRO A 76 -3.22 -12.38 -1.93
N GLY A 77 -3.41 -12.86 -0.71
CA GLY A 77 -2.90 -14.14 -0.21
C GLY A 77 -1.47 -14.09 0.36
N GLU A 78 -0.72 -13.01 0.14
CA GLU A 78 0.58 -12.81 0.79
C GLU A 78 0.43 -12.19 2.19
N ILE A 79 1.45 -12.39 3.01
CA ILE A 79 1.50 -11.82 4.37
C ILE A 79 1.65 -10.31 4.28
N PHE A 80 0.74 -9.60 4.92
CA PHE A 80 0.80 -8.17 5.14
C PHE A 80 1.10 -7.88 6.61
N GLU A 81 2.04 -6.97 6.84
CA GLU A 81 2.48 -6.55 8.17
C GLU A 81 1.83 -5.21 8.53
N ILE A 82 1.15 -5.15 9.69
CA ILE A 82 0.76 -3.88 10.31
C ILE A 82 1.64 -3.70 11.56
N PRO A 83 2.54 -2.71 11.58
CA PRO A 83 3.46 -2.50 12.69
C PRO A 83 2.71 -2.01 13.95
N SER A 84 3.23 -2.38 15.11
CA SER A 84 2.78 -1.90 16.42
C SER A 84 3.34 -0.52 16.76
N ALA A 85 2.70 0.14 17.74
CA ALA A 85 3.15 1.39 18.34
C ALA A 85 4.63 1.40 18.74
N ARG A 86 5.14 0.23 19.15
CA ARG A 86 6.53 0.05 19.60
C ARG A 86 7.54 0.13 18.45
N HIS A 87 7.12 -0.22 17.23
CA HIS A 87 7.97 -0.21 16.03
C HIS A 87 7.68 0.96 15.08
N ILE A 88 6.58 1.69 15.29
CA ILE A 88 6.12 2.81 14.46
C ILE A 88 7.09 3.99 14.42
N GLN A 89 7.77 4.33 15.52
CA GLN A 89 8.73 5.45 15.56
C GLN A 89 9.91 5.30 14.57
N SER A 90 10.08 4.13 13.96
CA SER A 90 11.11 3.88 12.95
C SER A 90 10.57 3.74 11.52
N ARG A 91 9.24 3.80 11.34
CA ARG A 91 8.52 3.20 10.21
C ARG A 91 7.30 4.04 9.81
N GLU A 92 7.54 5.22 9.23
CA GLU A 92 6.46 5.97 8.57
C GLU A 92 6.17 5.29 7.22
N TYR A 93 5.18 4.39 7.18
CA TYR A 93 4.73 3.81 5.91
C TYR A 93 3.35 4.34 5.52
N THR A 94 3.15 4.48 4.23
CA THR A 94 1.89 4.89 3.65
C THR A 94 1.76 4.31 2.25
N GLY A 95 0.57 4.40 1.67
CA GLY A 95 0.29 3.82 0.38
C GLY A 95 -1.19 3.68 0.09
N VAL A 96 -1.53 2.70 -0.74
CA VAL A 96 -2.92 2.40 -1.12
C VAL A 96 -3.17 0.90 -1.03
N LEU A 97 -4.30 0.53 -0.44
CA LEU A 97 -4.81 -0.83 -0.42
C LEU A 97 -6.03 -0.91 -1.33
N PHE A 98 -6.10 -1.91 -2.19
CA PHE A 98 -7.22 -2.07 -3.11
C PHE A 98 -7.55 -3.55 -3.34
N HIS A 99 -8.84 -3.87 -3.28
CA HIS A 99 -9.35 -5.21 -3.49
C HIS A 99 -9.34 -5.56 -5.00
N PRO A 100 -9.09 -6.82 -5.39
CA PRO A 100 -9.12 -7.24 -6.79
C PRO A 100 -10.42 -6.88 -7.52
N ASP A 101 -11.57 -6.95 -6.84
CA ASP A 101 -12.87 -6.59 -7.41
C ASP A 101 -12.94 -5.14 -7.90
N LEU A 102 -12.11 -4.23 -7.38
CA LEU A 102 -12.03 -2.86 -7.89
C LEU A 102 -11.53 -2.83 -9.34
N LEU A 103 -10.74 -3.82 -9.74
CA LEU A 103 -10.09 -3.89 -11.05
C LEU A 103 -10.99 -4.50 -12.11
N CYS A 104 -12.09 -5.15 -11.73
CA CYS A 104 -12.98 -5.87 -12.65
C CYS A 104 -13.41 -4.98 -13.82
N ASP A 105 -13.33 -5.50 -15.05
CA ASP A 105 -13.66 -4.78 -16.29
C ASP A 105 -12.76 -3.57 -16.60
N THR A 106 -11.55 -3.52 -16.01
CA THR A 106 -10.55 -2.48 -16.31
C THR A 106 -9.30 -3.07 -16.98
N PRO A 107 -8.55 -2.28 -17.77
CA PRO A 107 -7.28 -2.74 -18.34
C PRO A 107 -6.27 -3.22 -17.29
N LEU A 108 -6.30 -2.64 -16.09
CA LEU A 108 -5.39 -2.98 -14.99
C LEU A 108 -5.60 -4.43 -14.51
N GLU A 109 -6.80 -4.98 -14.59
CA GLU A 109 -7.08 -6.39 -14.22
C GLU A 109 -6.15 -7.37 -14.94
N GLN A 110 -5.90 -7.13 -16.22
CA GLN A 110 -5.09 -8.02 -17.06
C GLN A 110 -3.59 -7.85 -16.80
N SER A 111 -3.15 -6.65 -16.39
CA SER A 111 -1.74 -6.32 -16.23
C SER A 111 -1.25 -6.39 -14.78
N ILE A 112 -2.14 -6.38 -13.78
CA ILE A 112 -1.82 -6.29 -12.35
C ILE A 112 -0.83 -7.36 -11.89
N GLY A 113 -0.94 -8.59 -12.41
CA GLY A 113 -0.08 -9.72 -12.03
C GLY A 113 1.41 -9.51 -12.30
N THR A 114 1.77 -8.57 -13.18
CA THR A 114 3.16 -8.24 -13.51
C THR A 114 3.77 -7.18 -12.58
N TYR A 115 2.96 -6.44 -11.83
CA TYR A 115 3.44 -5.33 -11.00
C TYR A 115 4.17 -5.76 -9.72
N PRO A 116 3.81 -6.84 -8.99
CA PRO A 116 4.49 -7.20 -7.74
C PRO A 116 6.01 -7.40 -7.88
N MET A 117 6.47 -7.93 -9.01
CA MET A 117 7.90 -8.10 -9.31
C MET A 117 8.58 -6.80 -9.78
N ARG A 118 7.80 -5.86 -10.32
CA ARG A 118 8.29 -4.59 -10.87
C ARG A 118 8.34 -3.49 -9.81
N CYS A 119 7.30 -3.39 -8.98
CA CYS A 119 7.18 -2.48 -7.84
C CYS A 119 7.79 -3.12 -6.59
N ARG A 120 9.12 -3.25 -6.57
CA ARG A 120 9.90 -3.66 -5.39
C ARG A 120 11.29 -3.04 -5.47
N CYS A 121 11.61 -2.12 -4.56
CA CYS A 121 12.94 -1.51 -4.46
C CYS A 121 13.38 -1.27 -3.01
N HIS A 122 14.70 -1.28 -2.78
CA HIS A 122 15.33 -1.01 -1.49
C HIS A 122 16.04 0.35 -1.47
N SER A 123 16.36 0.90 -2.64
CA SER A 123 16.91 2.25 -2.75
C SER A 123 15.95 3.30 -2.21
N VAL A 124 16.51 4.27 -1.51
CA VAL A 124 15.79 5.47 -1.06
C VAL A 124 15.30 6.25 -2.28
N LEU A 125 14.02 6.62 -2.26
CA LEU A 125 13.40 7.43 -3.30
C LEU A 125 13.86 8.88 -3.16
N SER A 126 14.16 9.51 -4.29
CA SER A 126 14.45 10.94 -4.34
C SER A 126 13.21 11.76 -3.93
N GLU A 127 13.44 13.00 -3.52
CA GLU A 127 12.37 13.91 -3.12
C GLU A 127 11.29 14.06 -4.20
N ARG A 128 11.70 14.18 -5.46
CA ARG A 128 10.80 14.28 -6.60
C ARG A 128 9.92 13.02 -6.77
N GLU A 129 10.49 11.84 -6.55
CA GLU A 129 9.76 10.57 -6.65
C GLU A 129 8.75 10.44 -5.51
N ARG A 130 9.13 10.83 -4.28
CA ARG A 130 8.23 10.90 -3.13
C ARG A 130 7.05 11.83 -3.40
N GLN A 131 7.31 13.04 -3.88
CA GLN A 131 6.26 14.01 -4.25
C GLN A 131 5.32 13.47 -5.33
N THR A 132 5.83 12.71 -6.29
CA THR A 132 5.00 12.08 -7.34
C THR A 132 4.06 11.04 -6.74
N ILE A 133 4.55 10.20 -5.82
CA ILE A 133 3.73 9.20 -5.12
C ILE A 133 2.67 9.89 -4.27
N THR A 134 3.06 10.85 -3.42
CA THR A 134 2.13 11.60 -2.58
C THR A 134 1.05 12.30 -3.39
N GLY A 135 1.42 12.89 -4.54
CA GLY A 135 0.45 13.51 -5.46
C GLY A 135 -0.59 12.51 -5.97
N CYS A 136 -0.18 11.31 -6.40
CA CYS A 136 -1.11 10.28 -6.84
C CYS A 136 -2.05 9.81 -5.72
N LEU A 137 -1.51 9.61 -4.51
CA LEU A 137 -2.32 9.20 -3.36
C LEU A 137 -3.33 10.28 -2.99
N HIS A 138 -2.97 11.56 -3.11
CA HIS A 138 -3.87 12.67 -2.86
C HIS A 138 -5.02 12.74 -3.88
N GLU A 139 -4.77 12.48 -5.15
CA GLU A 139 -5.87 12.40 -6.14
C GLU A 139 -6.80 11.20 -5.86
N ILE A 140 -6.26 10.06 -5.44
CA ILE A 140 -7.07 8.93 -4.97
C ILE A 140 -7.90 9.34 -3.75
N GLU A 141 -7.31 10.06 -2.78
CA GLU A 141 -8.02 10.55 -1.60
C GLU A 141 -9.24 11.42 -1.96
N LYS A 142 -9.08 12.33 -2.92
CA LYS A 142 -10.17 13.19 -3.39
C LYS A 142 -11.29 12.33 -3.96
N GLU A 143 -10.95 11.38 -4.81
CA GLU A 143 -11.93 10.51 -5.46
C GLU A 143 -12.69 9.63 -4.45
N LEU A 144 -12.02 9.16 -3.39
CA LEU A 144 -12.65 8.42 -2.29
C LEU A 144 -13.71 9.23 -1.51
N ARG A 145 -13.69 10.56 -1.59
CA ARG A 145 -14.68 11.43 -0.93
C ARG A 145 -15.90 11.71 -1.81
N HIS A 146 -15.88 11.27 -3.07
CA HIS A 146 -17.04 11.33 -3.96
C HIS A 146 -17.99 10.16 -3.74
N ALA A 147 -19.15 10.19 -4.40
CA ALA A 147 -20.11 9.10 -4.32
C ALA A 147 -19.50 7.81 -4.88
N ILE A 148 -19.81 6.68 -4.25
CA ILE A 148 -19.37 5.36 -4.70
C ILE A 148 -20.17 4.99 -5.96
N ASP A 149 -19.62 5.35 -7.11
CA ASP A 149 -20.19 5.02 -8.42
C ASP A 149 -19.12 4.48 -9.39
N ARG A 150 -19.57 4.01 -10.55
CA ARG A 150 -18.71 3.39 -11.56
C ARG A 150 -17.71 4.38 -12.16
N HIS A 151 -18.08 5.65 -12.30
CA HIS A 151 -17.18 6.67 -12.84
C HIS A 151 -16.06 6.94 -11.85
N SER A 152 -16.40 7.10 -10.58
CA SER A 152 -15.43 7.25 -9.49
C SER A 152 -14.47 6.07 -9.41
N SER A 153 -15.00 4.84 -9.44
CA SER A 153 -14.19 3.61 -9.43
C SER A 153 -13.20 3.56 -10.60
N ASN A 154 -13.62 3.92 -11.82
CA ASN A 154 -12.74 3.97 -12.98
C ASN A 154 -11.61 5.00 -12.82
N ILE A 155 -11.91 6.17 -12.23
CA ILE A 155 -10.92 7.23 -11.98
C ILE A 155 -9.90 6.75 -10.93
N ILE A 156 -10.37 6.13 -9.84
CA ILE A 156 -9.50 5.53 -8.82
C ILE A 156 -8.55 4.52 -9.45
N VAL A 157 -9.07 3.60 -10.27
CA VAL A 157 -8.25 2.59 -10.94
C VAL A 157 -7.20 3.23 -11.86
N ALA A 158 -7.56 4.27 -12.61
CA ALA A 158 -6.61 4.99 -13.46
C ALA A 158 -5.48 5.65 -12.65
N HIS A 159 -5.80 6.24 -11.49
CA HIS A 159 -4.78 6.80 -10.59
C HIS A 159 -3.89 5.70 -9.97
N ILE A 160 -4.46 4.55 -9.59
CA ILE A 160 -3.68 3.40 -9.11
C ILE A 160 -2.74 2.90 -10.21
N GLU A 161 -3.21 2.74 -11.44
CA GLU A 161 -2.38 2.29 -12.57
C GLU A 161 -1.23 3.27 -12.85
N LEU A 162 -1.51 4.58 -12.85
CA LEU A 162 -0.50 5.61 -13.01
C LEU A 162 0.56 5.54 -11.89
N LEU A 163 0.11 5.42 -10.64
CA LEU A 163 0.99 5.27 -9.49
C LEU A 163 1.88 4.03 -9.62
N LEU A 164 1.32 2.87 -9.97
CA LEU A 164 2.06 1.63 -10.19
C LEU A 164 3.10 1.75 -11.32
N ASN A 165 2.79 2.51 -12.38
CA ASN A 165 3.73 2.80 -13.47
C ASN A 165 4.90 3.68 -13.01
N TYR A 166 4.64 4.70 -12.18
CA TYR A 166 5.70 5.49 -11.56
C TYR A 166 6.59 4.62 -10.67
N CYS A 167 5.99 3.82 -9.79
CA CYS A 167 6.74 2.91 -8.92
C CYS A 167 7.61 1.94 -9.71
N THR A 168 7.09 1.35 -10.78
CA THR A 168 7.85 0.48 -11.68
C THR A 168 9.08 1.18 -12.25
N ARG A 169 8.92 2.44 -12.69
CA ARG A 169 10.01 3.27 -13.22
C ARG A 169 11.06 3.58 -12.15
N PHE A 170 10.65 3.89 -10.93
CA PHE A 170 11.59 4.17 -9.83
C PHE A 170 12.38 2.91 -9.46
N CYS A 171 11.72 1.76 -9.37
CA CYS A 171 12.37 0.48 -9.11
C CYS A 171 13.29 0.02 -10.26
N SER A 172 13.04 0.40 -11.51
CA SER A 172 13.95 0.04 -12.61
C SER A 172 15.29 0.77 -12.53
N TYR A 173 15.31 2.02 -12.06
CA TYR A 173 16.56 2.78 -11.89
C TYR A 173 17.50 2.15 -10.86
N GLU A 174 16.97 1.57 -9.79
CA GLU A 174 17.75 0.80 -8.82
C GLU A 174 18.40 -0.43 -9.47
N LYS A 175 17.60 -1.21 -10.20
CA LYS A 175 18.07 -2.46 -10.84
C LYS A 175 19.16 -2.20 -11.88
N GLU A 176 19.15 -1.03 -12.52
CA GLU A 176 20.21 -0.61 -13.43
C GLU A 176 21.51 -0.22 -12.71
N LYS A 177 21.40 0.47 -11.56
CA LYS A 177 22.58 0.81 -10.73
C LYS A 177 23.31 -0.42 -10.22
N VAL A 178 22.58 -1.47 -9.83
CA VAL A 178 23.17 -2.73 -9.33
C VAL A 178 23.89 -3.52 -10.44
N LYS A 179 23.48 -3.39 -11.71
CA LYS A 179 24.11 -4.10 -12.84
C LYS A 179 25.43 -3.50 -13.31
N GLN A 180 25.77 -2.29 -12.87
CA GLN A 180 26.99 -1.57 -13.26
C GLN A 180 28.12 -1.70 -12.22
N LEU A 181 27.88 -2.44 -11.14
CA LEU A 181 28.84 -2.80 -10.10
C LEU A 181 29.25 -4.27 -10.25
#